data_AF-A0AAW8BAU0-F1
#
_entry.id   AF-A0AAW8BAU0-F1
#
_cell.length_a   1.000
_cell.length_b   1.000
_cell.length_c   1.000
_cell.angle_alpha   90.00
_cell.angle_beta   90.00
_cell.angle_gamma   90.00
#
_symmetry.space_group_name_H-M   'P 1'
#
loop_
_entity.id
_entity.type
_entity.pdbx_description
1 polymer ?
#
loop_
_entity_poly.entity_id
_entity_poly.type
_entity_poly.pdbx_seq_one_letter_code
_entity_poly.pdbx_strand_id
1 'polypeptide(L)'
;MGDSTIDGIGKRRRSPAAGLLGVVVVIAACLLGVGLSAAGTSSWTALADPGFHPPDNCGSPNDSGPRLELWKSVKDHYPPPANPAPNIFVNDSWALKDGGQGKHDLLAIPRARVTGVECPEIWGPKAFNLWKPAWDEAVKRFQGVDIMLGINSFHGRKQDQLHIHLTGFQHQARNDLNGLKGIPTDLSKWNTSLYVVMGNVYRIVRVNDLDTNVFKLVKDNISQNDMFQQSIAVVSAAPNKGFYILSTQGKPDPGEAEHNPELRIGKDFGTQAIDGLIWRG
;
A
#
# COMPACT_ATOMS: atom_id res chain seq x y z
N MET A 1 17.82 -56.75 32.20
CA MET A 1 18.33 -56.65 33.59
C MET A 1 18.50 -55.16 33.84
N GLY A 2 17.49 -54.40 34.25
CA GLY A 2 16.69 -54.47 35.49
C GLY A 2 17.21 -53.31 36.37
N ASP A 3 16.65 -52.10 36.35
CA ASP A 3 15.37 -51.58 36.88
C ASP A 3 15.46 -50.99 38.31
N SER A 4 14.73 -49.89 38.51
CA SER A 4 14.15 -49.32 39.74
C SER A 4 14.91 -48.33 40.67
N THR A 5 14.37 -47.09 40.65
CA THR A 5 14.21 -46.00 41.65
C THR A 5 13.82 -46.41 43.08
N ILE A 6 14.13 -45.58 44.12
CA ILE A 6 13.23 -45.21 45.25
C ILE A 6 13.62 -43.84 45.89
N ASP A 7 12.56 -43.07 46.20
CA ASP A 7 12.42 -41.80 46.94
C ASP A 7 12.81 -41.79 48.43
N GLY A 8 13.03 -40.58 48.98
CA GLY A 8 13.08 -40.33 50.43
C GLY A 8 12.57 -38.94 50.86
N ILE A 9 11.38 -38.89 51.45
CA ILE A 9 10.70 -37.72 52.06
C ILE A 9 11.06 -37.61 53.56
N GLY A 10 11.32 -36.41 54.09
CA GLY A 10 11.56 -36.16 55.53
C GLY A 10 11.15 -34.75 56.01
N LYS A 11 10.35 -34.68 57.10
CA LYS A 11 9.52 -33.55 57.58
C LYS A 11 10.24 -32.44 58.39
N ARG A 12 9.73 -31.20 58.21
CA ARG A 12 9.37 -30.10 59.16
C ARG A 12 9.96 -30.06 60.60
N ARG A 13 10.40 -28.86 61.03
CA ARG A 13 10.03 -28.15 62.31
C ARG A 13 10.70 -26.75 62.37
N ARG A 14 9.92 -25.66 62.40
CA ARG A 14 9.52 -24.79 63.54
C ARG A 14 10.61 -23.80 64.03
N SER A 15 10.32 -22.52 63.83
CA SER A 15 10.96 -21.33 64.43
C SER A 15 10.67 -21.19 65.94
N PRO A 16 11.40 -20.29 66.62
CA PRO A 16 10.72 -19.26 67.42
C PRO A 16 11.25 -17.84 67.17
N ALA A 17 10.44 -16.88 67.63
CA ALA A 17 10.48 -15.45 67.37
C ALA A 17 10.97 -14.62 68.57
N ALA A 18 11.40 -13.39 68.32
CA ALA A 18 11.39 -12.21 69.19
C ALA A 18 11.83 -11.00 68.34
N GLY A 19 11.33 -9.76 68.41
CA GLY A 19 10.34 -9.10 69.26
C GLY A 19 10.28 -7.60 68.85
N LEU A 20 9.07 -7.05 68.94
CA LEU A 20 8.54 -5.67 68.80
C LEU A 20 9.47 -4.44 68.63
N LEU A 21 9.04 -3.54 67.72
CA LEU A 21 8.62 -2.11 67.92
C LEU A 21 8.44 -1.54 66.50
N GLY A 22 7.29 -1.04 66.02
CA GLY A 22 6.27 -0.22 66.67
C GLY A 22 6.25 1.15 65.98
N VAL A 23 5.74 1.25 64.75
CA VAL A 23 5.25 2.51 64.16
C VAL A 23 4.06 2.19 63.23
N VAL A 24 2.91 2.74 63.58
CA VAL A 24 1.69 2.73 62.76
C VAL A 24 1.78 3.94 61.82
N VAL A 25 1.88 3.70 60.52
CA VAL A 25 1.53 4.69 59.48
C VAL A 25 0.45 4.07 58.62
N VAL A 26 -0.72 4.69 58.65
CA VAL A 26 -1.91 4.29 57.89
C VAL A 26 -1.95 5.10 56.61
N ILE A 27 -2.33 4.40 55.53
CA ILE A 27 -2.84 4.86 54.21
C ILE A 27 -1.79 5.23 53.14
N ALA A 28 -1.58 4.29 52.21
CA ALA A 28 -2.16 4.36 50.86
C ALA A 28 -1.83 3.08 50.07
N ALA A 29 -2.85 2.39 49.58
CA ALA A 29 -2.73 1.19 48.78
C ALA A 29 -2.20 1.53 47.37
N CYS A 30 -0.91 1.31 47.11
CA CYS A 30 -0.39 1.17 45.75
C CYS A 30 -0.60 -0.28 45.31
N LEU A 31 -1.76 -0.54 44.70
CA LEU A 31 -2.00 -1.77 43.96
C LEU A 31 -1.04 -1.84 42.77
N LEU A 32 -0.29 -2.93 42.73
CA LEU A 32 0.47 -3.41 41.59
C LEU A 32 -0.48 -3.66 40.41
N GLY A 33 -0.68 -2.64 39.58
CA GLY A 33 -1.26 -2.78 38.26
C GLY A 33 -0.17 -3.15 37.28
N VAL A 34 0.00 -4.44 37.01
CA VAL A 34 0.68 -4.92 35.80
C VAL A 34 -0.22 -4.50 34.65
N GLY A 35 -0.01 -3.29 34.13
CA GLY A 35 -0.66 -2.83 32.92
C GLY A 35 -0.13 -3.64 31.75
N LEU A 36 -0.87 -4.69 31.35
CA LEU A 36 -0.89 -5.05 29.94
C LEU A 36 -1.35 -3.81 29.20
N SER A 37 -0.41 -3.07 28.62
CA SER A 37 -0.72 -2.17 27.53
C SER A 37 -1.27 -3.05 26.41
N ALA A 38 -2.59 -3.16 26.32
CA ALA A 38 -3.21 -3.52 25.07
C ALA A 38 -2.60 -2.57 24.03
N ALA A 39 -1.93 -3.14 23.03
CA ALA A 39 -1.58 -2.42 21.82
C ALA A 39 -2.90 -1.94 21.22
N GLY A 40 -3.32 -0.75 21.64
CA GLY A 40 -4.44 -0.06 21.04
C GLY A 40 -4.02 0.20 19.61
N THR A 41 -4.54 -0.60 18.70
CA THR A 41 -4.53 -0.30 17.27
C THR A 41 -5.35 0.97 17.10
N SER A 42 -4.73 2.13 17.31
CA SER A 42 -5.28 3.39 16.84
C SER A 42 -5.08 3.40 15.33
N SER A 43 -5.97 2.69 14.63
CA SER A 43 -6.20 2.85 13.21
C SER A 43 -6.79 4.25 13.01
N TRP A 44 -5.93 5.26 13.05
CA TRP A 44 -6.25 6.51 12.40
C TRP A 44 -6.34 6.18 10.93
N THR A 45 -7.56 5.90 10.44
CA THR A 45 -7.86 5.97 9.02
C THR A 45 -7.42 7.36 8.62
N ALA A 46 -6.34 7.47 7.84
CA ALA A 46 -6.10 8.70 7.12
C ALA A 46 -7.41 8.97 6.37
N LEU A 47 -8.15 10.00 6.75
CA LEU A 47 -9.29 10.47 5.98
C LEU A 47 -8.75 11.67 5.21
N ALA A 48 -9.07 11.77 3.92
CA ALA A 48 -8.89 13.03 3.22
C ALA A 48 -9.75 14.09 3.94
N ASP A 49 -9.22 15.31 4.09
CA ASP A 49 -9.97 16.44 4.67
C ASP A 49 -11.31 16.61 3.90
N PRO A 50 -12.48 16.62 4.58
CA PRO A 50 -13.78 16.77 3.91
C PRO A 50 -13.91 18.08 3.12
N GLY A 51 -13.14 19.12 3.48
CA GLY A 51 -13.08 20.41 2.78
C GLY A 51 -11.99 20.50 1.70
N PHE A 52 -11.43 19.36 1.28
CA PHE A 52 -10.32 19.33 0.34
C PHE A 52 -10.76 19.73 -1.08
N HIS A 53 -10.24 20.86 -1.56
CA HIS A 53 -10.31 21.32 -2.93
C HIS A 53 -8.94 21.18 -3.58
N PRO A 54 -8.76 20.26 -4.54
CA PRO A 54 -7.50 20.09 -5.22
C PRO A 54 -7.13 21.36 -6.00
N PRO A 55 -5.84 21.71 -6.12
CA PRO A 55 -5.41 22.74 -7.06
C PRO A 55 -5.77 22.36 -8.51
N ASP A 56 -5.79 23.33 -9.43
CA ASP A 56 -6.26 23.12 -10.83
C ASP A 56 -5.54 21.95 -11.54
N ASN A 57 -4.27 21.69 -11.22
CA ASN A 57 -3.51 20.56 -11.77
C ASN A 57 -3.96 19.18 -11.28
N CYS A 58 -4.77 19.12 -10.23
CA CYS A 58 -5.38 17.92 -9.67
C CYS A 58 -6.84 17.72 -10.10
N GLY A 59 -7.43 18.69 -10.80
CA GLY A 59 -8.81 18.66 -11.29
C GLY A 59 -9.82 19.34 -10.37
N SER A 60 -10.99 19.66 -10.92
CA SER A 60 -12.07 20.34 -10.22
C SER A 60 -13.26 19.41 -9.94
N PRO A 61 -13.95 19.52 -8.79
CA PRO A 61 -15.18 18.75 -8.52
C PRO A 61 -16.27 18.93 -9.60
N ASN A 62 -16.24 20.03 -10.34
CA ASN A 62 -17.18 20.34 -11.41
C ASN A 62 -16.75 19.77 -12.78
N ASP A 63 -15.60 19.10 -12.86
CA ASP A 63 -15.12 18.50 -14.10
C ASP A 63 -16.12 17.49 -14.65
N SER A 64 -16.24 17.49 -15.98
CA SER A 64 -17.00 16.51 -16.76
C SER A 64 -16.33 16.30 -18.12
N GLY A 65 -16.54 15.13 -18.72
CA GLY A 65 -15.94 14.80 -20.01
C GLY A 65 -15.71 13.31 -20.21
N PRO A 66 -15.28 12.90 -21.41
CA PRO A 66 -15.22 11.49 -21.81
C PRO A 66 -14.17 10.65 -21.05
N ARG A 67 -13.18 11.29 -20.42
CA ARG A 67 -12.18 10.62 -19.57
C ARG A 67 -12.54 10.65 -18.08
N LEU A 68 -13.74 11.12 -17.71
CA LEU A 68 -14.13 11.36 -16.32
C LEU A 68 -15.28 10.46 -15.85
N GLU A 69 -15.47 9.30 -16.48
CA GLU A 69 -16.51 8.35 -16.09
C GLU A 69 -16.28 7.79 -14.68
N LEU A 70 -15.01 7.54 -14.31
CA LEU A 70 -14.68 7.14 -12.93
C LEU A 70 -14.98 8.26 -11.91
N TRP A 71 -14.69 9.52 -12.26
CA TRP A 71 -15.03 10.66 -11.40
C TRP A 71 -16.54 10.78 -11.25
N LYS A 72 -17.28 10.75 -12.35
CA LYS A 72 -18.75 10.75 -12.36
C LYS A 72 -19.31 9.64 -11.49
N SER A 73 -18.78 8.41 -11.62
CA SER A 73 -19.22 7.27 -10.81
C SER A 73 -19.03 7.51 -9.31
N VAL A 74 -17.90 8.08 -8.88
CA VAL A 74 -17.67 8.38 -7.45
C VAL A 74 -18.59 9.49 -6.96
N LYS A 75 -18.66 10.60 -7.70
CA LYS A 75 -19.47 11.77 -7.36
C LYS A 75 -20.95 11.43 -7.24
N ASP A 76 -21.48 10.65 -8.18
CA ASP A 76 -22.91 10.32 -8.25
C ASP A 76 -23.33 9.29 -7.18
N HIS A 77 -22.37 8.62 -6.51
CA HIS A 77 -22.62 7.63 -5.46
C HIS A 77 -22.22 8.12 -4.05
N TYR A 78 -21.97 9.43 -3.88
CA TYR A 78 -21.69 10.05 -2.59
C TYR A 78 -22.66 11.21 -2.28
N PRO A 79 -23.28 11.28 -1.09
CA PRO A 79 -23.21 10.29 -0.01
C PRO A 79 -23.78 8.93 -0.44
N PRO A 80 -23.38 7.82 0.20
CA PRO A 80 -23.84 6.49 -0.21
C PRO A 80 -25.37 6.45 -0.21
N PRO A 81 -26.00 6.03 -1.32
CA PRO A 81 -27.46 5.95 -1.38
C PRO A 81 -27.96 4.85 -0.44
N ALA A 82 -29.23 4.95 -0.02
CA ALA A 82 -29.85 3.96 0.86
C ALA A 82 -29.77 2.51 0.30
N ASN A 83 -29.78 2.37 -1.03
CA ASN A 83 -29.53 1.13 -1.75
C ASN A 83 -28.28 1.28 -2.62
N PRO A 84 -27.09 0.89 -2.13
CA PRO A 84 -25.84 0.99 -2.89
C PRO A 84 -25.89 0.12 -4.14
N ALA A 85 -25.34 0.64 -5.24
CA ALA A 85 -25.12 -0.18 -6.43
C ALA A 85 -24.11 -1.30 -6.11
N PRO A 86 -24.31 -2.53 -6.59
CA PRO A 86 -23.48 -3.67 -6.19
C PRO A 86 -22.04 -3.57 -6.71
N ASN A 87 -21.80 -2.75 -7.74
CA ASN A 87 -20.53 -2.60 -8.43
C ASN A 87 -19.71 -1.38 -7.97
N ILE A 88 -20.20 -0.61 -7.00
CA ILE A 88 -19.43 0.48 -6.40
C ILE A 88 -19.78 0.68 -4.92
N PHE A 89 -18.75 0.71 -4.10
CA PHE A 89 -18.80 1.19 -2.72
C PHE A 89 -18.12 2.55 -2.66
N VAL A 90 -18.68 3.50 -1.93
CA VAL A 90 -18.07 4.82 -1.67
C VAL A 90 -18.19 5.13 -0.18
N ASN A 91 -17.17 5.71 0.42
CA ASN A 91 -17.20 6.29 1.77
C ASN A 91 -16.57 7.70 1.75
N ASP A 92 -16.36 8.27 2.94
CA ASP A 92 -15.84 9.64 3.08
C ASP A 92 -14.42 9.84 2.54
N SER A 93 -13.68 8.78 2.24
CA SER A 93 -12.28 8.86 1.78
C SER A 93 -12.05 8.29 0.39
N TRP A 94 -12.73 7.20 0.04
CA TRP A 94 -12.45 6.47 -1.19
C TRP A 94 -13.61 5.60 -1.64
N ALA A 95 -13.48 5.08 -2.84
CA ALA A 95 -14.41 4.18 -3.49
C ALA A 95 -13.71 2.91 -3.97
N LEU A 96 -14.41 1.79 -3.87
CA LEU A 96 -14.04 0.52 -4.48
C LEU A 96 -15.06 0.22 -5.58
N LYS A 97 -14.60 0.14 -6.82
CA LYS A 97 -15.45 -0.07 -7.99
C LYS A 97 -15.04 -1.33 -8.74
N ASP A 98 -16.01 -2.05 -9.29
CA ASP A 98 -15.75 -3.09 -10.30
C ASP A 98 -15.13 -2.47 -11.58
N GLY A 99 -14.02 -3.04 -12.04
CA GLY A 99 -13.31 -2.63 -13.24
C GLY A 99 -13.91 -3.18 -14.54
N GLY A 100 -14.71 -4.26 -14.45
CA GLY A 100 -15.51 -4.81 -15.54
C GLY A 100 -14.76 -5.68 -16.56
N GLN A 101 -13.47 -6.00 -16.34
CA GLN A 101 -12.65 -6.76 -17.29
C GLN A 101 -12.32 -8.19 -16.82
N GLY A 102 -12.82 -8.63 -15.66
CA GLY A 102 -12.63 -10.00 -15.17
C GLY A 102 -12.92 -10.17 -13.69
N LYS A 103 -12.69 -11.38 -13.16
CA LYS A 103 -12.96 -11.73 -11.76
C LYS A 103 -12.02 -11.01 -10.77
N HIS A 104 -10.83 -10.68 -11.23
CA HIS A 104 -9.79 -10.01 -10.44
C HIS A 104 -9.49 -8.64 -11.05
N ASP A 105 -10.51 -7.78 -11.06
CA ASP A 105 -10.44 -6.44 -11.62
C ASP A 105 -11.30 -5.48 -10.80
N LEU A 106 -10.71 -4.91 -9.76
CA LEU A 106 -11.31 -3.83 -8.98
C LEU A 106 -10.48 -2.55 -9.12
N LEU A 107 -11.10 -1.41 -8.85
CA LEU A 107 -10.49 -0.10 -8.87
C LEU A 107 -10.67 0.55 -7.50
N ALA A 108 -9.57 0.91 -6.85
CA ALA A 108 -9.59 1.83 -5.71
C ALA A 108 -9.41 3.26 -6.21
N ILE A 109 -10.35 4.13 -5.83
CA ILE A 109 -10.48 5.49 -6.37
C ILE A 109 -10.61 6.45 -5.17
N PRO A 110 -9.88 7.56 -5.08
CA PRO A 110 -10.12 8.53 -4.00
C PRO A 110 -11.51 9.15 -4.16
N ARG A 111 -12.17 9.49 -3.05
CA ARG A 111 -13.45 10.20 -3.07
C ARG A 111 -13.28 11.61 -3.64
N ALA A 112 -12.14 12.23 -3.35
CA ALA A 112 -11.79 13.53 -3.92
C ALA A 112 -11.50 13.42 -5.43
N ARG A 113 -11.78 14.50 -6.15
CA ARG A 113 -11.33 14.67 -7.53
C ARG A 113 -9.81 14.74 -7.54
N VAL A 114 -9.17 13.77 -8.19
CA VAL A 114 -7.71 13.72 -8.33
C VAL A 114 -7.43 13.21 -9.73
N THR A 115 -6.77 13.96 -10.60
CA THR A 115 -6.57 13.56 -12.01
C THR A 115 -5.72 12.29 -12.15
N GLY A 116 -4.61 12.19 -11.41
CA GLY A 116 -3.71 11.07 -11.51
C GLY A 116 -2.45 11.25 -10.67
N VAL A 117 -1.42 10.50 -11.02
CA VAL A 117 -0.11 10.48 -10.33
C VAL A 117 0.65 11.82 -10.41
N GLU A 118 0.21 12.77 -11.22
CA GLU A 118 0.76 14.12 -11.31
C GLU A 118 0.26 15.06 -10.20
N CYS A 119 -0.79 14.69 -9.48
CA CYS A 119 -1.41 15.55 -8.49
C CYS A 119 -0.59 15.60 -7.19
N PRO A 120 -0.04 16.76 -6.76
CA PRO A 120 0.80 16.88 -5.57
C PRO A 120 0.16 16.43 -4.25
N GLU A 121 -1.16 16.39 -4.22
CA GLU A 121 -1.94 16.15 -3.01
C GLU A 121 -1.95 14.68 -2.60
N ILE A 122 -1.57 13.77 -3.48
CA ILE A 122 -1.49 12.33 -3.16
C ILE A 122 -0.18 11.94 -2.47
N TRP A 123 0.77 12.85 -2.31
CA TRP A 123 2.00 12.66 -1.50
C TRP A 123 2.28 13.80 -0.52
N GLY A 124 1.35 14.77 -0.42
CA GLY A 124 1.44 15.85 0.56
C GLY A 124 1.29 15.37 2.01
N PRO A 125 1.54 16.24 3.00
CA PRO A 125 1.48 15.89 4.43
C PRO A 125 0.12 15.34 4.90
N LYS A 126 -0.97 15.69 4.20
CA LYS A 126 -2.34 15.23 4.48
C LYS A 126 -2.83 14.14 3.50
N ALA A 127 -1.94 13.59 2.67
CA ALA A 127 -2.32 12.64 1.65
C ALA A 127 -2.92 11.36 2.25
N PHE A 128 -4.07 10.95 1.73
CA PHE A 128 -4.64 9.65 2.05
C PHE A 128 -3.80 8.53 1.43
N ASN A 129 -3.29 7.61 2.25
CA ASN A 129 -2.60 6.42 1.77
C ASN A 129 -3.62 5.41 1.22
N LEU A 130 -4.03 5.58 -0.04
CA LEU A 130 -5.00 4.70 -0.72
C LEU A 130 -4.47 3.27 -0.92
N TRP A 131 -3.15 3.07 -0.97
CA TRP A 131 -2.52 1.78 -1.23
C TRP A 131 -2.83 0.74 -0.15
N LYS A 132 -2.84 1.14 1.12
CA LYS A 132 -3.09 0.24 2.25
C LYS A 132 -4.51 -0.35 2.25
N PRO A 133 -5.60 0.44 2.25
CA PRO A 133 -6.95 -0.10 2.21
C PRO A 133 -7.25 -0.82 0.89
N ALA A 134 -6.67 -0.38 -0.24
CA ALA A 134 -6.75 -1.11 -1.50
C ALA A 134 -6.15 -2.52 -1.39
N TRP A 135 -4.97 -2.65 -0.76
CA TRP A 135 -4.32 -3.94 -0.55
C TRP A 135 -5.17 -4.84 0.36
N ASP A 136 -5.66 -4.28 1.47
CA ASP A 136 -6.49 -5.01 2.43
C ASP A 136 -7.78 -5.53 1.78
N GLU A 137 -8.42 -4.74 0.89
CA GLU A 137 -9.57 -5.20 0.13
C GLU A 137 -9.20 -6.28 -0.90
N ALA A 138 -8.08 -6.13 -1.62
CA ALA A 138 -7.63 -7.15 -2.56
C ALA A 138 -7.41 -8.51 -1.86
N VAL A 139 -6.79 -8.53 -0.68
CA VAL A 139 -6.57 -9.74 0.12
C VAL A 139 -7.89 -10.41 0.52
N LYS A 140 -8.90 -9.62 0.90
CA LYS A 140 -10.23 -10.15 1.26
C LYS A 140 -10.95 -10.75 0.05
N ARG A 141 -10.85 -10.10 -1.11
CA ARG A 141 -11.65 -10.41 -2.32
C ARG A 141 -11.00 -11.47 -3.20
N PHE A 142 -9.68 -11.54 -3.26
CA PHE A 142 -8.93 -12.38 -4.19
C PHE A 142 -8.19 -13.51 -3.47
N GLN A 143 -8.92 -14.32 -2.70
CA GLN A 143 -8.35 -15.44 -1.96
C GLN A 143 -7.66 -16.45 -2.89
N GLY A 144 -6.43 -16.82 -2.57
CA GLY A 144 -5.63 -17.76 -3.38
C GLY A 144 -5.05 -17.17 -4.67
N VAL A 145 -5.21 -15.87 -4.89
CA VAL A 145 -4.64 -15.15 -6.03
C VAL A 145 -3.33 -14.49 -5.62
N ASP A 146 -2.35 -14.48 -6.52
CA ASP A 146 -1.16 -13.64 -6.39
C ASP A 146 -1.55 -12.19 -6.68
N ILE A 147 -1.63 -11.33 -5.66
CA ILE A 147 -2.23 -9.99 -5.79
C ILE A 147 -1.22 -8.98 -6.31
N MET A 148 -1.71 -8.08 -7.18
CA MET A 148 -1.02 -6.88 -7.61
C MET A 148 -1.92 -5.65 -7.43
N LEU A 149 -1.33 -4.57 -6.92
CA LEU A 149 -1.88 -3.24 -7.08
C LEU A 149 -1.11 -2.49 -8.15
N GLY A 150 -1.79 -1.77 -9.02
CA GLY A 150 -1.17 -1.08 -10.14
C GLY A 150 -1.80 0.27 -10.44
N ILE A 151 -1.01 1.27 -10.79
CA ILE A 151 -1.50 2.54 -11.31
C ILE A 151 -0.68 2.95 -12.53
N ASN A 152 -1.40 3.43 -13.54
CA ASN A 152 -0.81 3.90 -14.79
C ASN A 152 -0.42 5.38 -14.69
N SER A 153 0.63 5.74 -15.41
CA SER A 153 1.07 7.12 -15.64
C SER A 153 0.01 7.94 -16.39
N PHE A 154 0.28 9.24 -16.58
CA PHE A 154 -0.52 10.12 -17.45
C PHE A 154 -0.72 9.53 -18.85
N HIS A 155 0.35 9.05 -19.48
CA HIS A 155 0.31 8.53 -20.85
C HIS A 155 -0.32 7.13 -20.90
N GLY A 156 -0.25 6.36 -19.81
CA GLY A 156 -0.76 5.00 -19.75
C GLY A 156 -2.25 4.87 -19.39
N ARG A 157 -2.92 5.94 -18.93
CA ARG A 157 -4.29 5.86 -18.42
C ARG A 157 -5.35 6.31 -19.42
N LYS A 158 -6.54 5.72 -19.32
CA LYS A 158 -7.72 6.07 -20.12
C LYS A 158 -8.72 6.99 -19.42
N GLN A 159 -8.57 7.15 -18.10
CA GLN A 159 -9.47 7.96 -17.28
C GLN A 159 -8.65 8.98 -16.49
N ASP A 160 -9.11 10.23 -16.45
CA ASP A 160 -8.54 11.37 -15.74
C ASP A 160 -9.12 11.51 -14.32
N GLN A 161 -9.26 10.38 -13.66
CA GLN A 161 -9.50 10.28 -12.23
C GLN A 161 -8.55 9.20 -11.71
N LEU A 162 -7.77 9.48 -10.69
CA LEU A 162 -6.80 8.56 -10.12
C LEU A 162 -7.48 7.25 -9.73
N HIS A 163 -6.92 6.14 -10.16
CA HIS A 163 -7.42 4.81 -9.82
C HIS A 163 -6.24 3.84 -9.70
N ILE A 164 -6.25 3.07 -8.62
CA ILE A 164 -5.34 1.94 -8.43
C ILE A 164 -6.12 0.68 -8.83
N HIS A 165 -5.62 -0.04 -9.82
CA HIS A 165 -6.05 -1.38 -10.19
C HIS A 165 -5.71 -2.34 -9.05
N LEU A 166 -6.69 -3.09 -8.58
CA LEU A 166 -6.52 -4.26 -7.73
C LEU A 166 -6.75 -5.46 -8.65
N THR A 167 -5.71 -6.22 -8.92
CA THR A 167 -5.77 -7.36 -9.84
C THR A 167 -5.01 -8.55 -9.28
N GLY A 168 -5.03 -9.67 -10.00
CA GLY A 168 -3.95 -10.62 -9.82
C GLY A 168 -2.71 -10.21 -10.61
N PHE A 169 -1.60 -10.83 -10.27
CA PHE A 169 -0.29 -10.60 -10.83
C PHE A 169 0.00 -11.66 -11.89
N GLN A 170 0.56 -11.22 -13.00
CA GLN A 170 0.85 -12.10 -14.11
C GLN A 170 1.92 -13.16 -13.72
N HIS A 171 1.67 -14.42 -14.07
CA HIS A 171 2.50 -15.55 -13.62
C HIS A 171 3.96 -15.51 -14.09
N GLN A 172 4.21 -15.14 -15.35
CA GLN A 172 5.56 -14.88 -15.87
C GLN A 172 6.25 -13.74 -15.12
N ALA A 173 5.55 -12.63 -14.84
CA ALA A 173 6.11 -11.53 -14.04
C ALA A 173 6.53 -12.02 -12.64
N ARG A 174 5.72 -12.87 -12.01
CA ARG A 174 6.07 -13.52 -10.74
C ARG A 174 7.31 -14.40 -10.86
N ASN A 175 7.41 -15.20 -11.91
CA ASN A 175 8.57 -16.06 -12.14
C ASN A 175 9.84 -15.23 -12.33
N ASP A 176 9.79 -14.17 -13.13
CA ASP A 176 10.91 -13.24 -13.33
C ASP A 176 11.32 -12.62 -11.99
N LEU A 177 10.36 -12.08 -11.22
CA LEU A 177 10.60 -11.44 -9.93
C LEU A 177 11.23 -12.38 -8.89
N ASN A 178 10.82 -13.65 -8.86
CA ASN A 178 11.41 -14.68 -7.99
C ASN A 178 12.86 -15.04 -8.40
N GLY A 179 13.17 -14.93 -9.69
CA GLY A 179 14.50 -15.14 -10.24
C GLY A 179 15.50 -14.05 -9.88
N LEU A 180 15.02 -12.81 -9.67
CA LEU A 180 15.88 -11.65 -9.37
C LEU A 180 16.68 -11.84 -8.07
N LYS A 181 17.85 -11.19 -8.02
CA LYS A 181 18.75 -11.13 -6.86
C LYS A 181 19.18 -9.69 -6.60
N GLY A 182 19.50 -9.40 -5.35
CA GLY A 182 20.06 -8.10 -4.96
C GLY A 182 19.07 -6.95 -4.91
N ILE A 183 17.75 -7.19 -4.95
CA ILE A 183 16.74 -6.13 -4.80
C ILE A 183 16.97 -5.42 -3.46
N PRO A 184 17.23 -4.10 -3.44
CA PRO A 184 17.56 -3.37 -2.24
C PRO A 184 16.34 -3.20 -1.35
N THR A 185 16.60 -3.11 -0.04
CA THR A 185 15.63 -2.64 0.97
C THR A 185 15.87 -1.17 1.34
N ASP A 186 16.98 -0.62 0.88
CA ASP A 186 17.39 0.75 1.13
C ASP A 186 16.81 1.64 0.03
N LEU A 187 15.89 2.53 0.40
CA LEU A 187 15.19 3.43 -0.52
C LEU A 187 16.16 4.35 -1.27
N SER A 188 17.31 4.69 -0.68
CA SER A 188 18.29 5.57 -1.34
C SER A 188 18.95 4.92 -2.57
N LYS A 189 18.80 3.60 -2.73
CA LYS A 189 19.34 2.83 -3.87
C LYS A 189 18.28 2.59 -4.96
N TRP A 190 17.01 2.90 -4.69
CA TRP A 190 15.90 2.54 -5.55
C TRP A 190 16.00 3.16 -6.95
N ASN A 191 16.44 4.41 -7.07
CA ASN A 191 16.59 5.09 -8.36
C ASN A 191 17.52 4.36 -9.35
N THR A 192 18.53 3.64 -8.85
CA THR A 192 19.51 2.86 -9.62
C THR A 192 19.19 1.36 -9.69
N SER A 193 18.08 0.93 -9.10
CA SER A 193 17.75 -0.48 -8.87
C SER A 193 16.96 -1.08 -10.04
N LEU A 194 17.62 -1.25 -11.18
CA LEU A 194 16.99 -1.61 -12.45
C LEU A 194 16.94 -3.12 -12.69
N TYR A 195 15.76 -3.61 -13.07
CA TYR A 195 15.52 -5.02 -13.37
C TYR A 195 14.57 -5.19 -14.55
N VAL A 196 14.66 -6.34 -15.23
CA VAL A 196 13.76 -6.70 -16.33
C VAL A 196 12.69 -7.65 -15.82
N VAL A 197 11.42 -7.32 -16.06
CA VAL A 197 10.25 -8.15 -15.76
C VAL A 197 9.34 -8.13 -16.99
N MET A 198 9.00 -9.31 -17.52
CA MET A 198 8.23 -9.46 -18.78
C MET A 198 8.80 -8.62 -19.93
N GLY A 199 10.13 -8.57 -20.05
CA GLY A 199 10.82 -7.82 -21.12
C GLY A 199 10.82 -6.30 -20.97
N ASN A 200 10.31 -5.75 -19.86
CA ASN A 200 10.29 -4.30 -19.60
C ASN A 200 11.18 -3.95 -18.41
N VAL A 201 11.78 -2.76 -18.41
CA VAL A 201 12.64 -2.27 -17.32
C VAL A 201 11.80 -1.62 -16.21
N TYR A 202 12.07 -2.04 -14.97
CA TYR A 202 11.49 -1.48 -13.76
C TYR A 202 12.58 -1.12 -12.75
N ARG A 203 12.38 -0.02 -12.03
CA ARG A 203 13.07 0.24 -10.78
C ARG A 203 12.36 -0.51 -9.67
N ILE A 204 13.05 -1.39 -8.94
CA ILE A 204 12.43 -2.24 -7.92
C ILE A 204 13.09 -2.03 -6.56
N VAL A 205 12.28 -1.82 -5.52
CA VAL A 205 12.72 -1.81 -4.12
C VAL A 205 11.83 -2.73 -3.29
N ARG A 206 12.36 -3.26 -2.19
CA ARG A 206 11.58 -4.01 -1.20
C ARG A 206 11.30 -3.16 0.04
N VAL A 207 10.04 -3.12 0.44
CA VAL A 207 9.57 -2.49 1.69
C VAL A 207 8.95 -3.55 2.60
N ASN A 208 8.85 -3.29 3.90
CA ASN A 208 8.32 -4.27 4.86
C ASN A 208 6.79 -4.28 4.91
N ASP A 209 6.18 -3.11 4.76
CA ASP A 209 4.75 -2.86 4.88
C ASP A 209 4.29 -1.82 3.84
N LEU A 210 3.00 -1.49 3.86
CA LEU A 210 2.40 -0.43 3.04
C LEU A 210 1.86 0.71 3.93
N ASP A 211 2.38 0.87 5.15
CA ASP A 211 1.91 1.91 6.07
C ASP A 211 2.34 3.30 5.58
N THR A 212 3.50 3.37 4.91
CA THR A 212 3.92 4.57 4.17
C THR A 212 3.25 4.64 2.80
N ASN A 213 2.74 5.82 2.46
CA ASN A 213 2.13 6.08 1.16
C ASN A 213 3.15 5.87 0.02
N VAL A 214 2.85 4.91 -0.86
CA VAL A 214 3.74 4.55 -1.99
C VAL A 214 3.94 5.71 -2.95
N PHE A 215 2.95 6.59 -3.15
CA PHE A 215 3.14 7.79 -3.98
C PHE A 215 4.21 8.71 -3.40
N LYS A 216 4.25 8.86 -2.08
CA LYS A 216 5.28 9.63 -1.40
C LYS A 216 6.65 8.97 -1.51
N LEU A 217 6.72 7.64 -1.38
CA LEU A 217 7.97 6.91 -1.57
C LEU A 217 8.56 7.13 -2.98
N VAL A 218 7.72 7.04 -4.02
CA VAL A 218 8.16 7.29 -5.41
C VAL A 218 8.55 8.75 -5.61
N LYS A 219 7.75 9.71 -5.11
CA LYS A 219 8.05 11.14 -5.21
C LYS A 219 9.40 11.51 -4.59
N ASP A 220 9.70 10.94 -3.43
CA ASP A 220 10.90 11.30 -2.66
C ASP A 220 12.16 10.63 -3.21
N ASN A 221 12.05 9.40 -3.74
CA ASN A 221 13.22 8.58 -4.08
C ASN A 221 13.43 8.36 -5.59
N ILE A 222 12.40 8.54 -6.40
CA ILE A 222 12.43 8.23 -7.83
C ILE A 222 12.21 9.46 -8.69
N SER A 223 11.11 10.18 -8.49
CA SER A 223 10.68 11.21 -9.43
C SER A 223 10.23 12.48 -8.70
N GLN A 224 11.18 13.40 -8.51
CA GLN A 224 10.90 14.64 -7.80
C GLN A 224 10.04 15.60 -8.63
N ASN A 225 10.20 15.61 -9.96
CA ASN A 225 9.55 16.57 -10.85
C ASN A 225 8.64 15.93 -11.91
N ASP A 226 8.73 14.61 -12.13
CA ASP A 226 8.11 13.94 -13.29
C ASP A 226 7.18 12.79 -12.87
N MET A 227 6.48 12.97 -11.75
CA MET A 227 5.53 11.97 -11.23
C MET A 227 4.46 11.59 -12.26
N PHE A 228 4.11 12.50 -13.17
CA PHE A 228 3.17 12.24 -14.27
C PHE A 228 3.60 11.09 -15.19
N GLN A 229 4.91 10.79 -15.27
CA GLN A 229 5.44 9.70 -16.09
C GLN A 229 5.43 8.34 -15.36
N GLN A 230 5.24 8.33 -14.05
CA GLN A 230 5.44 7.14 -13.25
C GLN A 230 4.22 6.21 -13.29
N SER A 231 4.46 5.00 -13.76
CA SER A 231 3.60 3.84 -13.54
C SER A 231 4.15 3.02 -12.38
N ILE A 232 3.28 2.62 -11.45
CA ILE A 232 3.69 2.01 -10.18
C ILE A 232 2.92 0.72 -9.97
N ALA A 233 3.61 -0.34 -9.56
CA ALA A 233 3.03 -1.61 -9.15
C ALA A 233 3.52 -2.01 -7.76
N VAL A 234 2.65 -2.67 -6.99
CA VAL A 234 2.96 -3.25 -5.68
C VAL A 234 2.53 -4.71 -5.68
N VAL A 235 3.44 -5.59 -5.27
CA VAL A 235 3.20 -7.04 -5.15
C VAL A 235 3.88 -7.58 -3.89
N SER A 236 3.41 -8.70 -3.35
CA SER A 236 4.09 -9.32 -2.19
C SER A 236 5.46 -9.87 -2.57
N ALA A 237 6.48 -9.69 -1.73
CA ALA A 237 7.86 -10.09 -2.04
C ALA A 237 8.14 -11.59 -1.85
N ALA A 238 7.45 -12.19 -0.89
CA ALA A 238 7.30 -13.60 -0.56
C ALA A 238 6.45 -13.63 0.72
N PRO A 239 5.92 -14.78 1.17
CA PRO A 239 5.28 -14.87 2.47
C PRO A 239 6.18 -14.27 3.56
N ASN A 240 5.65 -13.28 4.29
CA ASN A 240 6.31 -12.57 5.40
C ASN A 240 7.58 -11.77 5.05
N LYS A 241 7.80 -11.41 3.77
CA LYS A 241 8.96 -10.57 3.35
C LYS A 241 8.58 -9.14 2.93
N GLY A 242 7.34 -8.73 3.18
CA GLY A 242 6.81 -7.44 2.78
C GLY A 242 6.47 -7.38 1.30
N PHE A 243 6.78 -6.25 0.67
CA PHE A 243 6.31 -5.89 -0.66
C PHE A 243 7.45 -5.49 -1.58
N TYR A 244 7.33 -5.83 -2.86
CA TYR A 244 8.08 -5.16 -3.91
C TYR A 244 7.25 -3.99 -4.44
N ILE A 245 7.90 -2.84 -4.56
CA ILE A 245 7.38 -1.71 -5.32
C ILE A 245 8.19 -1.65 -6.61
N LEU A 246 7.49 -1.78 -7.74
CA LEU A 246 8.05 -1.64 -9.07
C LEU A 246 7.58 -0.28 -9.60
N SER A 247 8.49 0.53 -10.12
CA SER A 247 8.14 1.72 -10.89
C SER A 247 8.77 1.68 -12.27
N THR A 248 8.07 2.27 -13.23
CA THR A 248 8.52 2.36 -14.61
C THR A 248 7.93 3.61 -15.24
N GLN A 249 8.43 3.94 -16.42
CA GLN A 249 7.91 4.99 -17.28
C GLN A 249 8.29 4.61 -18.71
N GLY A 250 7.51 5.07 -19.67
CA GLY A 250 7.85 4.84 -21.07
C GLY A 250 8.87 5.81 -21.62
N LYS A 251 9.16 5.60 -22.90
CA LYS A 251 9.81 6.62 -23.72
C LYS A 251 8.96 7.90 -23.72
N PRO A 252 9.56 9.08 -23.57
CA PRO A 252 8.85 10.35 -23.80
C PRO A 252 8.29 10.41 -25.21
N ASP A 253 7.21 11.17 -25.39
CA ASP A 253 6.62 11.36 -26.71
C ASP A 253 7.58 12.17 -27.61
N PRO A 254 7.51 12.03 -28.95
CA PRO A 254 8.37 12.78 -29.85
C PRO A 254 8.25 14.30 -29.63
N GLY A 255 9.35 14.92 -29.21
CA GLY A 255 9.40 16.37 -28.91
C GLY A 255 9.35 16.70 -27.42
N GLU A 256 9.09 15.73 -26.54
CA GLU A 256 9.26 15.89 -25.09
C GLU A 256 10.73 15.67 -24.69
N ALA A 257 11.19 16.39 -23.66
CA ALA A 257 12.52 16.18 -23.12
C ALA A 257 12.62 14.79 -22.47
N GLU A 258 13.80 14.15 -22.55
CA GLU A 258 14.06 12.98 -21.72
C GLU A 258 14.26 13.41 -20.27
N HIS A 259 13.21 13.23 -19.48
CA HIS A 259 13.21 13.59 -18.08
C HIS A 259 14.07 12.63 -17.22
N ASN A 260 14.31 11.39 -17.68
CA ASN A 260 15.03 10.34 -16.93
C ASN A 260 15.83 9.39 -17.86
N PRO A 261 16.94 9.86 -18.47
CA PRO A 261 17.72 9.08 -19.46
C PRO A 261 18.39 7.82 -18.89
N GLU A 262 18.52 7.70 -17.56
CA GLU A 262 19.13 6.57 -16.85
C GLU A 262 18.24 5.33 -16.78
N LEU A 263 16.96 5.43 -17.16
CA LEU A 263 16.07 4.28 -17.31
C LEU A 263 16.33 3.42 -18.55
N ARG A 264 17.44 3.67 -19.23
CA ARG A 264 17.92 2.84 -20.32
C ARG A 264 18.85 1.77 -19.75
N ILE A 265 18.57 0.51 -20.06
CA ILE A 265 19.61 -0.52 -20.15
C ILE A 265 19.67 -0.94 -21.62
N GLY A 266 20.75 -0.59 -22.31
CA GLY A 266 20.84 -0.79 -23.76
C GLY A 266 19.88 0.12 -24.55
N LYS A 267 18.99 -0.46 -25.35
CA LYS A 267 18.00 0.26 -26.19
C LYS A 267 16.57 0.22 -25.61
N ASP A 268 16.36 -0.53 -24.54
CA ASP A 268 15.02 -0.85 -24.04
C ASP A 268 14.55 0.19 -23.01
N PHE A 269 13.32 0.65 -23.20
CA PHE A 269 12.64 1.57 -22.28
C PHE A 269 11.68 0.78 -21.38
N GLY A 270 11.25 1.40 -20.29
CA GLY A 270 10.11 0.92 -19.52
C GLY A 270 8.78 1.02 -20.29
N THR A 271 7.68 0.78 -19.59
CA THR A 271 6.32 0.88 -20.14
C THR A 271 5.58 2.05 -19.49
N GLN A 272 4.79 2.79 -20.27
CA GLN A 272 3.95 3.86 -19.74
C GLN A 272 2.79 3.33 -18.89
N ALA A 273 2.51 2.02 -18.94
CA ALA A 273 1.40 1.38 -18.23
C ALA A 273 1.82 0.05 -17.59
N ILE A 274 1.21 -0.30 -16.45
CA ILE A 274 1.38 -1.59 -15.78
C ILE A 274 0.51 -2.71 -16.37
N ASP A 275 -0.25 -2.44 -17.44
CA ASP A 275 -1.23 -3.36 -18.01
C ASP A 275 -0.67 -4.75 -18.35
N GLY A 276 0.62 -4.84 -18.72
CA GLY A 276 1.29 -6.12 -18.98
C GLY A 276 1.50 -6.99 -17.73
N LEU A 277 1.45 -6.41 -16.53
CA LEU A 277 1.59 -7.10 -15.25
C LEU A 277 0.24 -7.60 -14.69
N ILE A 278 -0.87 -7.20 -15.29
CA ILE A 278 -2.22 -7.52 -14.81
C ILE A 278 -2.64 -8.93 -15.26
N TRP A 279 -3.18 -9.70 -14.32
CA TRP A 279 -4.00 -10.88 -14.60
C TRP A 279 -5.39 -10.72 -13.97
N ARG A 280 -6.45 -10.99 -14.76
CA ARG A 280 -7.85 -10.72 -14.36
C ARG A 280 -8.70 -11.96 -14.09
N GLY A 281 -8.14 -13.17 -14.18
CA GLY A 281 -8.90 -14.41 -14.07
C GLY A 281 -9.26 -15.00 -15.41
#